data_AF-A0A4X2LIR0-F1
#
_entry.id   AF-A0A4X2LIR0-F1
#
_cell.length_a   1.000
_cell.length_b   1.000
_cell.length_c   1.000
_cell.angle_alpha   90.00
_cell.angle_beta   90.00
_cell.angle_gamma   90.00
#
_symmetry.space_group_name_H-M   'P 1'
#
loop_
_entity.id
_entity.type
_entity.pdbx_description
1 polymer ?
#
loop_
_entity_poly.entity_id
_entity_poly.type
_entity_poly.pdbx_seq_one_letter_code
_entity_poly.pdbx_strand_id
1 'polypeptide(L)'
;MLKLVPRAPFAQCILPVWAKQWEVHLHVFFHFLTDGWKKRWVQSKHWSSYGKFQLTAGRFYGDKEKDKGLQTSEDAKFYALSARFKPFSNEGQSLVVQFSVKHEQGVDCGGGYVKLFPEDLDQENMHSNSTYYIMFGEPVVFSRTGTGWLR
;
A
#
# COMPACT_ATOMS: atom_id res chain seq x y z
N MET A 1 2.14 3.49 11.93
CA MET A 1 3.19 2.53 11.54
C MET A 1 2.53 1.37 10.81
N LEU A 2 2.87 1.09 9.55
CA LEU A 2 3.02 -0.32 9.19
C LEU A 2 4.22 -0.79 10.05
N LYS A 3 4.00 -1.74 10.97
CA LYS A 3 4.84 -1.88 12.18
C LYS A 3 6.28 -2.27 11.89
N LEU A 4 7.22 -1.61 12.58
CA LEU A 4 8.59 -2.05 12.79
C LEU A 4 8.88 -2.08 14.30
N VAL A 5 9.41 -3.21 14.77
CA VAL A 5 10.01 -3.40 16.09
C VAL A 5 11.51 -3.14 15.93
N PRO A 6 12.13 -2.22 16.70
CA PRO A 6 13.56 -1.97 16.58
C PRO A 6 14.35 -3.05 17.32
N ARG A 7 15.44 -3.53 16.68
CA ARG A 7 16.50 -4.27 17.36
C ARG A 7 17.84 -3.61 17.01
N ALA A 8 18.34 -2.78 17.93
CA ALA A 8 19.77 -2.47 18.01
C ALA A 8 20.49 -3.68 18.67
N PRO A 9 21.82 -3.91 18.49
CA PRO A 9 22.87 -2.97 18.97
C PRO A 9 24.09 -2.74 18.04
N PHE A 10 24.74 -1.55 18.20
CA PHE A 10 26.17 -1.17 17.97
C PHE A 10 26.72 -1.23 16.51
N ALA A 11 27.59 -0.33 15.99
CA ALA A 11 28.59 0.55 16.59
C ALA A 11 28.86 1.84 15.74
N GLN A 12 29.32 2.88 16.45
CA GLN A 12 30.09 4.09 16.09
C GLN A 12 30.24 4.57 14.62
N CYS A 13 29.87 5.83 14.37
CA CYS A 13 30.71 6.81 13.68
C CYS A 13 30.27 8.24 14.05
N ILE A 14 31.23 9.06 14.50
CA ILE A 14 31.03 10.46 14.90
C ILE A 14 31.19 11.35 13.66
N LEU A 15 30.12 12.07 13.28
CA LEU A 15 30.22 13.29 12.48
C LEU A 15 29.27 14.34 13.10
N PRO A 16 29.70 15.60 13.26
CA PRO A 16 28.85 16.65 13.81
C PRO A 16 27.89 17.11 12.71
N VAL A 17 26.80 16.38 12.50
CA VAL A 17 25.70 16.86 11.67
C VAL A 17 24.81 17.72 12.55
N TRP A 18 24.83 19.02 12.28
CA TRP A 18 23.80 19.94 12.74
C TRP A 18 22.47 19.57 12.06
N ALA A 19 21.80 18.54 12.53
CA ALA A 19 20.48 18.16 12.05
C ALA A 19 19.43 19.04 12.76
N LYS A 20 19.26 20.26 12.27
CA LYS A 20 18.00 20.99 12.48
C LYS A 20 17.14 20.83 11.23
N GLN A 21 16.81 19.58 10.90
CA GLN A 21 15.86 19.26 9.84
C GLN A 21 14.50 19.04 10.52
N TRP A 22 13.72 20.11 10.65
CA TRP A 22 12.32 20.00 11.02
C TRP A 22 11.56 19.66 9.74
N GLU A 23 11.70 18.42 9.27
CA GLU A 23 10.85 17.92 8.20
C GLU A 23 9.48 17.62 8.80
N VAL A 24 8.49 18.41 8.39
CA VAL A 24 7.08 18.14 8.69
C VAL A 24 6.68 16.93 7.84
N HIS A 25 6.87 15.74 8.39
CA HIS A 25 6.38 14.53 7.75
C HIS A 25 4.89 14.39 8.05
N LEU A 26 4.04 14.65 7.06
CA LEU A 26 2.65 14.23 7.15
C LEU A 26 2.60 12.71 7.02
N HIS A 27 2.54 12.02 8.14
CA HIS A 27 2.36 10.57 8.18
C HIS A 27 0.88 10.21 8.24
N VAL A 28 0.29 9.82 7.12
CA VAL A 28 -1.02 9.16 7.11
C VAL A 28 -0.80 7.65 7.33
N PHE A 29 -1.15 7.16 8.51
CA PHE A 29 -1.03 5.74 8.84
C PHE A 29 -2.37 5.01 8.73
N PHE A 30 -2.46 4.03 7.83
CA PHE A 30 -3.56 3.08 7.78
C PHE A 30 -3.16 1.81 8.54
N HIS A 31 -3.79 1.56 9.69
CA HIS A 31 -3.64 0.31 10.44
C HIS A 31 -4.94 -0.50 10.34
N PHE A 32 -4.81 -1.78 10.01
CA PHE A 32 -5.91 -2.73 9.85
C PHE A 32 -6.12 -3.63 11.09
N LEU A 33 -5.96 -3.06 12.29
CA LEU A 33 -5.99 -3.83 13.54
C LEU A 33 -7.38 -4.34 13.94
N THR A 34 -8.45 -3.85 13.31
CA THR A 34 -9.83 -4.20 13.66
C THR A 34 -10.74 -4.26 12.43
N ASP A 35 -11.89 -4.91 12.56
CA ASP A 35 -12.95 -4.99 11.54
C ASP A 35 -13.54 -3.63 11.12
N GLY A 36 -13.20 -2.56 11.85
CA GLY A 36 -13.59 -1.19 11.52
C GLY A 36 -12.99 -0.65 10.21
N TRP A 37 -12.12 -1.40 9.53
CA TRP A 37 -11.56 -0.98 8.23
C TRP A 37 -12.65 -0.69 7.19
N LYS A 38 -13.77 -1.44 7.19
CA LYS A 38 -14.89 -1.22 6.26
C LYS A 38 -15.55 0.16 6.40
N LYS A 39 -15.37 0.86 7.53
CA LYS A 39 -15.86 2.23 7.71
C LYS A 39 -14.99 3.28 7.00
N ARG A 40 -13.73 2.95 6.74
CA ARG A 40 -12.73 3.87 6.14
C ARG A 40 -12.52 3.61 4.65
N TRP A 41 -12.64 2.36 4.23
CA TRP A 41 -12.40 1.94 2.86
C TRP A 41 -13.71 1.80 2.10
N VAL A 42 -13.77 2.39 0.91
CA VAL A 42 -14.93 2.36 0.01
C VAL A 42 -14.53 1.55 -1.23
N GLN A 43 -15.34 0.54 -1.54
CA GLN A 43 -15.20 -0.24 -2.77
C GLN A 43 -15.96 0.46 -3.90
N SER A 44 -15.30 0.60 -5.04
CA SER A 44 -15.92 1.16 -6.24
C SER A 44 -17.06 0.26 -6.73
N LYS A 45 -18.10 0.90 -7.25
CA LYS A 45 -19.27 0.32 -7.91
C LYS A 45 -19.24 0.53 -9.43
N HIS A 46 -18.17 1.13 -9.96
CA HIS A 46 -18.03 1.38 -11.41
C HIS A 46 -18.26 0.12 -12.25
N TRP A 47 -17.75 -1.03 -11.79
CA TRP A 47 -18.05 -2.34 -12.34
C TRP A 47 -18.65 -3.28 -11.30
N SER A 48 -19.67 -4.04 -11.71
CA SER A 48 -20.34 -5.03 -10.85
C SER A 48 -19.47 -6.25 -10.54
N SER A 49 -18.42 -6.49 -11.33
CA SER A 49 -17.60 -7.71 -11.28
C SER A 49 -16.29 -7.55 -10.50
N TYR A 50 -16.08 -6.43 -9.78
CA TYR A 50 -14.91 -6.22 -8.94
C TYR A 50 -14.75 -7.30 -7.88
N GLY A 51 -13.50 -7.74 -7.67
CA GLY A 51 -13.16 -8.71 -6.65
C GLY A 51 -13.28 -8.13 -5.24
N LYS A 52 -13.39 -9.03 -4.26
CA LYS A 52 -13.56 -8.66 -2.85
C LYS A 52 -12.24 -8.63 -2.09
N PHE A 53 -12.13 -7.65 -1.19
CA PHE A 53 -11.05 -7.62 -0.21
C PHE A 53 -11.49 -8.32 1.08
N GLN A 54 -10.58 -9.10 1.65
CA GLN A 54 -10.74 -9.72 2.96
C GLN A 54 -9.64 -9.25 3.91
N LEU A 55 -9.98 -9.13 5.20
CA LEU A 55 -9.02 -8.81 6.25
C LEU A 55 -8.43 -10.11 6.80
N THR A 56 -7.15 -10.34 6.59
CA THR A 56 -6.48 -11.56 7.05
C THR A 56 -4.97 -11.37 7.14
N ALA A 57 -4.31 -12.19 7.95
CA ALA A 57 -2.85 -12.29 8.02
C ALA A 57 -2.28 -13.28 6.98
N GLY A 58 -3.15 -14.00 6.26
CA GLY A 58 -2.78 -15.03 5.29
C GLY A 58 -2.42 -16.38 5.93
N ARG A 59 -1.81 -17.29 5.16
CA ARG A 59 -1.42 -18.65 5.59
C ARG A 59 -0.23 -18.68 6.54
N PHE A 60 0.71 -17.75 6.38
CA PHE A 60 1.88 -17.64 7.24
C PHE A 60 2.08 -16.18 7.69
N TYR A 61 2.36 -15.97 8.97
CA TYR A 61 2.46 -14.65 9.57
C TYR A 61 3.47 -14.67 10.71
N GLY A 62 4.08 -13.53 11.01
CA GLY A 62 4.90 -13.36 12.21
C GLY A 62 4.03 -13.16 13.45
N ASP A 63 3.02 -12.30 13.33
CA ASP A 63 2.03 -12.02 14.37
C ASP A 63 0.63 -11.93 13.75
N LYS A 64 -0.26 -12.85 14.14
CA LYS A 64 -1.60 -13.02 13.56
C LYS A 64 -2.45 -11.75 13.59
N GLU A 65 -2.28 -10.90 14.60
CA GLU A 65 -3.10 -9.71 14.78
C GLU A 65 -2.44 -8.48 14.17
N LYS A 66 -1.11 -8.39 14.24
CA LYS A 66 -0.36 -7.25 13.67
C LYS A 66 -0.21 -7.33 12.16
N ASP A 67 -0.17 -8.54 11.61
CA ASP A 67 0.06 -8.77 10.18
C ASP A 67 -1.23 -8.84 9.36
N LYS A 68 -2.39 -8.56 9.99
CA LYS A 68 -3.65 -8.43 9.24
C LYS A 68 -3.54 -7.28 8.23
N GLY A 69 -3.87 -7.59 6.99
CA GLY A 69 -3.94 -6.63 5.89
C GLY A 69 -5.10 -6.95 4.94
N LEU A 70 -5.26 -6.10 3.93
CA LEU A 70 -6.22 -6.34 2.87
C LEU A 70 -5.65 -7.33 1.87
N GLN A 71 -6.31 -8.48 1.75
CA GLN A 71 -5.98 -9.50 0.75
C GLN A 71 -7.06 -9.53 -0.33
N THR A 72 -6.65 -9.67 -1.58
CA THR A 72 -7.52 -10.02 -2.71
C THR A 72 -7.99 -11.47 -2.58
N SER A 73 -9.29 -11.73 -2.63
CA SER A 73 -9.83 -13.08 -2.37
C SER A 73 -10.19 -13.90 -3.61
N GLU A 74 -10.17 -13.29 -4.80
CA GLU A 74 -10.65 -13.87 -6.06
C GLU A 74 -9.61 -13.71 -7.18
N ASP A 75 -9.36 -14.79 -7.93
CA ASP A 75 -8.42 -14.79 -9.04
C ASP A 75 -8.99 -14.09 -10.28
N ALA A 76 -8.10 -13.53 -11.11
CA ALA A 76 -8.44 -12.86 -12.38
C ALA A 76 -9.53 -11.77 -12.26
N LYS A 77 -9.59 -11.09 -11.10
CA LYS A 77 -10.48 -9.96 -10.86
C LYS A 77 -9.73 -8.65 -10.85
N PHE A 78 -10.41 -7.59 -11.30
CA PHE A 78 -10.00 -6.23 -11.00
C PHE A 78 -10.41 -5.87 -9.57
N TYR A 79 -9.63 -4.99 -8.96
CA TYR A 79 -9.85 -4.52 -7.60
C TYR A 79 -9.81 -3.00 -7.56
N ALA A 80 -10.77 -2.41 -6.86
CA ALA A 80 -10.90 -0.96 -6.74
C ALA A 80 -11.42 -0.62 -5.34
N LEU A 81 -10.49 -0.29 -4.45
CA LEU A 81 -10.76 0.10 -3.07
C LEU A 81 -9.96 1.35 -2.74
N SER A 82 -10.59 2.35 -2.14
CA SER A 82 -9.95 3.61 -1.77
C SER A 82 -10.31 4.02 -0.35
N ALA A 83 -9.44 4.81 0.29
CA ALA A 83 -9.70 5.41 1.58
C ALA A 83 -9.40 6.90 1.52
N ARG A 84 -10.35 7.72 1.98
CA ARG A 84 -10.12 9.16 2.13
C ARG A 84 -9.30 9.45 3.36
N PHE A 85 -8.51 10.50 3.25
CA PHE A 85 -7.77 11.13 4.35
C PHE A 85 -7.91 12.65 4.20
N LYS A 86 -7.48 13.41 5.23
CA LYS A 86 -7.57 14.87 5.20
C LYS A 86 -6.78 15.41 4.00
N PRO A 87 -7.39 16.20 3.11
CA PRO A 87 -6.69 16.80 1.98
C PRO A 87 -5.47 17.61 2.43
N PHE A 88 -4.40 17.57 1.63
CA PHE A 88 -3.17 18.31 1.89
C PHE A 88 -2.45 18.63 0.58
N SER A 89 -1.53 19.59 0.62
CA SER A 89 -0.57 19.88 -0.44
C SER A 89 0.85 19.57 0.07
N ASN A 90 1.70 19.01 -0.79
CA ASN A 90 3.12 18.81 -0.52
C ASN A 90 4.00 19.92 -1.14
N GLU A 91 3.43 21.05 -1.54
CA GLU A 91 4.21 22.17 -2.07
C GLU A 91 5.25 22.65 -1.04
N GLY A 92 6.52 22.70 -1.45
CA GLY A 92 7.63 23.04 -0.56
C GLY A 92 7.95 21.99 0.52
N GLN A 93 7.36 20.80 0.47
CA GLN A 93 7.56 19.72 1.45
C GLN A 93 7.81 18.37 0.77
N SER A 94 8.61 17.51 1.42
CA SER A 94 8.83 16.14 0.96
C SER A 94 7.60 15.26 1.22
N LEU A 95 7.14 14.56 0.19
CA LEU A 95 6.08 13.55 0.31
C LEU A 95 6.68 12.14 0.42
N VAL A 96 6.30 11.40 1.45
CA VAL A 96 6.69 9.99 1.63
C VAL A 96 5.46 9.10 1.56
N VAL A 97 5.44 8.18 0.59
CA VAL A 97 4.40 7.16 0.45
C VAL A 97 5.03 5.80 0.74
N GLN A 98 4.52 5.10 1.75
CA GLN A 98 5.03 3.80 2.15
C GLN A 98 3.89 2.81 2.39
N PHE A 99 4.03 1.62 1.82
CA PHE A 99 3.14 0.49 2.04
C PHE A 99 3.94 -0.81 1.91
N SER A 100 3.40 -1.93 2.37
CA SER A 100 3.97 -3.26 2.17
C SER A 100 3.03 -4.12 1.34
N VAL A 101 3.60 -4.90 0.44
CA VAL A 101 2.89 -5.93 -0.30
C VAL A 101 3.48 -7.28 0.07
N LYS A 102 2.61 -8.27 0.20
CA LYS A 102 2.99 -9.67 0.41
C LYS A 102 2.31 -10.54 -0.63
N HIS A 103 3.09 -11.10 -1.55
CA HIS A 103 2.60 -12.07 -2.51
C HIS A 103 2.67 -13.47 -1.90
N GLU A 104 1.57 -13.88 -1.26
CA GLU A 104 1.51 -15.19 -0.62
C GLU A 104 1.19 -16.33 -1.60
N GLN A 105 0.41 -16.02 -2.63
CA GLN A 105 0.20 -16.90 -3.77
C GLN A 105 1.33 -16.72 -4.79
N GLY A 106 1.61 -17.76 -5.58
CA GLY A 106 2.43 -17.61 -6.78
C GLY A 106 1.65 -16.75 -7.78
N VAL A 107 1.83 -15.43 -7.73
CA VAL A 107 1.16 -14.49 -8.63
C VAL A 107 1.86 -14.54 -9.98
N ASP A 108 1.20 -15.14 -10.97
CA ASP A 108 1.71 -15.16 -12.35
C ASP A 108 1.57 -13.76 -13.02
N CYS A 109 0.50 -13.02 -12.69
CA CYS A 109 0.26 -11.66 -13.18
C CYS A 109 -0.67 -10.90 -12.21
N GLY A 110 -0.23 -9.76 -11.67
CA GLY A 110 -0.97 -8.94 -10.72
C GLY A 110 -0.29 -7.60 -10.40
N GLY A 111 -1.06 -6.60 -9.93
CA GLY A 111 -0.54 -5.29 -9.55
C GLY A 111 -0.43 -5.13 -8.04
N GLY A 112 0.72 -4.69 -7.53
CA GLY A 112 0.97 -4.35 -6.13
C GLY A 112 1.25 -2.85 -5.95
N TYR A 113 0.38 -1.99 -6.48
CA TYR A 113 0.56 -0.55 -6.47
C TYR A 113 -0.59 0.21 -5.79
N VAL A 114 -0.29 1.42 -5.34
CA VAL A 114 -1.25 2.40 -4.82
C VAL A 114 -1.33 3.61 -5.75
N LYS A 115 -2.47 4.29 -5.73
CA LYS A 115 -2.69 5.56 -6.44
C LYS A 115 -3.10 6.64 -5.45
N LEU A 116 -2.54 7.84 -5.60
CA LEU A 116 -2.96 9.05 -4.90
C LEU A 116 -3.85 9.88 -5.83
N PHE A 117 -5.05 10.19 -5.34
CA PHE A 117 -6.09 10.85 -6.10
C PHE A 117 -6.34 12.27 -5.59
N PRO A 118 -6.88 13.16 -6.44
CA PRO A 118 -7.42 14.44 -5.97
C PRO A 118 -8.61 14.23 -5.02
N GLU A 119 -8.92 15.26 -4.23
CA GLU A 119 -10.00 15.23 -3.23
C GLU A 119 -11.38 14.99 -3.86
N ASP A 120 -11.60 15.48 -5.08
CA ASP A 120 -12.86 15.43 -5.81
C ASP A 120 -13.15 14.07 -6.46
N LEU A 121 -12.25 13.07 -6.32
CA LEU A 121 -12.51 11.71 -6.80
C LEU A 121 -13.82 11.17 -6.22
N ASP A 122 -14.74 10.71 -7.08
CA ASP A 122 -15.85 9.87 -6.65
C ASP A 122 -15.35 8.44 -6.36
N GLN A 123 -15.29 8.08 -5.08
CA GLN A 123 -14.83 6.75 -4.65
C GLN A 123 -15.74 5.62 -5.14
N GLU A 124 -17.05 5.87 -5.30
CA GLU A 124 -18.00 4.86 -5.78
C GLU A 124 -17.86 4.63 -7.28
N ASN A 125 -17.27 5.57 -8.01
CA ASN A 125 -17.03 5.46 -9.45
C ASN A 125 -15.54 5.38 -9.81
N MET A 126 -14.67 5.02 -8.86
CA MET A 126 -13.23 4.90 -9.10
C MET A 126 -12.91 3.71 -10.04
N HIS A 127 -12.08 3.94 -11.06
CA HIS A 127 -11.66 2.92 -12.03
C HIS A 127 -10.23 3.18 -12.56
N SER A 128 -9.77 2.37 -13.51
CA SER A 128 -8.39 2.43 -14.05
C SER A 128 -8.04 3.80 -14.65
N ASN A 129 -8.99 4.38 -15.39
CA ASN A 129 -8.87 5.66 -16.08
C ASN A 129 -9.20 6.89 -15.22
N SER A 130 -9.53 6.73 -13.94
CA SER A 130 -9.75 7.88 -13.05
C SER A 130 -8.45 8.67 -12.89
N THR A 131 -8.54 10.00 -12.94
CA THR A 131 -7.38 10.90 -12.82
C THR A 131 -6.69 10.73 -11.46
N TYR A 132 -5.37 10.53 -11.46
CA TYR A 132 -4.55 10.40 -10.26
C TYR A 132 -3.31 11.30 -10.38
N TYR A 133 -2.74 11.70 -9.24
CA TYR A 133 -1.48 12.45 -9.20
C TYR A 133 -0.26 11.54 -9.23
N ILE A 134 -0.26 10.48 -8.43
CA ILE A 134 0.89 9.59 -8.25
C ILE A 134 0.41 8.14 -8.28
N MET A 135 1.17 7.29 -8.95
CA MET A 135 1.02 5.83 -8.93
C MET A 135 2.36 5.24 -8.49
N PHE A 136 2.36 4.46 -7.42
CA PHE A 136 3.61 3.95 -6.81
C PHE A 136 3.44 2.49 -6.38
N GLY A 137 4.39 1.64 -6.76
CA GLY A 137 4.41 0.22 -6.39
C GLY A 137 5.01 -0.68 -7.45
N GLU A 138 4.97 -1.99 -7.18
CA GLU A 138 5.55 -3.01 -8.05
C GLU A 138 4.51 -3.51 -9.06
N PRO A 139 4.80 -3.44 -10.38
CA PRO A 139 4.10 -4.26 -11.36
C PRO A 139 4.61 -5.70 -11.23
N VAL A 140 3.75 -6.66 -10.87
CA VAL A 140 4.14 -8.07 -10.77
C VAL A 140 3.61 -8.81 -12.00
N VAL A 141 4.45 -8.92 -13.03
CA VAL A 141 4.22 -9.86 -14.14
C VAL A 141 5.31 -10.92 -14.02
N PHE A 142 4.96 -12.11 -13.57
CA PHE A 142 5.87 -13.25 -13.57
C PHE A 142 5.82 -13.89 -14.96
N SER A 143 6.58 -13.36 -15.91
CA SER A 143 6.79 -14.09 -17.15
C SER A 143 7.50 -15.40 -16.79
N ARG A 144 6.80 -16.53 -16.95
CA ARG A 144 7.42 -17.86 -17.08
C ARG A 144 8.25 -17.95 -18.37
N THR A 145 9.14 -16.99 -18.62
CA THR A 145 10.32 -17.22 -19.45
C THR A 145 11.38 -17.80 -18.53
N GLY A 146 11.20 -19.07 -18.20
CA GLY A 146 12.32 -19.89 -17.73
C GLY A 146 13.33 -19.98 -18.87
N THR A 147 14.41 -19.22 -18.75
CA THR A 147 15.82 -19.54 -19.05
C THR A 147 16.56 -18.24 -19.33
N GLY A 148 17.61 -17.95 -18.55
CA GLY A 148 18.78 -17.26 -19.09
C GLY A 148 19.29 -16.03 -18.35
N TRP A 149 20.11 -16.31 -17.32
CA TRP A 149 21.33 -15.59 -16.96
C TRP A 149 21.27 -14.20 -16.30
N LEU A 150 21.97 -14.15 -15.16
CA LEU A 150 22.68 -13.00 -14.58
C LEU A 150 23.22 -12.03 -15.64
N ARG A 151 22.87 -10.75 -15.50
CA ARG A 151 23.81 -9.61 -15.48
C ARG A 151 23.15 -8.41 -14.82
#